data_AF-A0A5S3RTS5-F1
#
_entry.id   AF-A0A5S3RTS5-F1
#
_cell.length_a   1.000
_cell.length_b   1.000
_cell.length_c   1.000
_cell.angle_alpha   90.00
_cell.angle_beta   90.00
_cell.angle_gamma   90.00
#
_symmetry.space_group_name_H-M   'P 1'
#
loop_
_entity.id
_entity.type
_entity.pdbx_description
1 polymer ?
#
loop_
_entity_poly.entity_id
_entity_poly.type
_entity_poly.pdbx_seq_one_letter_code
_entity_poly.pdbx_strand_id
1 'polypeptide(L)'
;MKVGILFFILLICFSAQSNNDIAVKNEVNLFLEVSECLRNIPSNNINDSEYDELTLLTSVIENLTVELGTNKNEQKEFRELYKIAAQYCEKEISNFKAEYKSKVSN
;
A
#
# COMPACT_ATOMS: atom_id res chain seq x y z
N MET A 1 -18.78 5.43 14.33
CA MET A 1 -17.89 5.44 13.15
C MET A 1 -17.14 4.10 13.09
N LYS A 2 -17.80 3.02 12.68
CA LYS A 2 -17.24 1.65 12.61
C LYS A 2 -17.77 0.83 11.42
N VAL A 3 -18.71 1.39 10.64
CA VAL A 3 -19.43 0.69 9.58
C VAL A 3 -18.78 0.92 8.19
N GLY A 4 -17.96 1.96 8.03
CA GLY A 4 -17.30 2.26 6.75
C GLY A 4 -16.27 1.23 6.31
N ILE A 5 -15.50 0.68 7.26
CA ILE A 5 -14.42 -0.30 6.96
C ILE A 5 -15.01 -1.64 6.51
N LEU A 6 -16.13 -2.07 7.10
CA LEU A 6 -16.82 -3.31 6.72
C LEU A 6 -17.35 -3.26 5.28
N PHE A 7 -17.78 -2.08 4.81
CA PHE A 7 -18.26 -1.92 3.45
C PHE A 7 -17.12 -2.04 2.42
N PHE A 8 -15.93 -1.56 2.75
CA PHE A 8 -14.73 -1.73 1.91
C PHE A 8 -14.32 -3.20 1.77
N ILE A 9 -14.34 -3.97 2.87
CA ILE A 9 -13.98 -5.39 2.84
C ILE A 9 -15.01 -6.20 2.01
N LEU A 10 -16.30 -5.90 2.14
CA LEU A 10 -17.37 -6.57 1.40
C LEU A 10 -17.31 -6.29 -0.12
N LEU A 11 -16.89 -5.08 -0.52
CA LEU A 11 -16.72 -4.73 -1.93
C LEU A 11 -15.54 -5.49 -2.59
N ILE A 12 -14.49 -5.79 -1.83
CA ILE A 12 -13.35 -6.58 -2.31
C ILE A 12 -13.73 -8.05 -2.49
N CYS A 13 -14.62 -8.59 -1.64
CA CYS A 13 -15.08 -9.98 -1.77
C CYS A 13 -15.99 -10.23 -2.98
N PHE A 14 -16.76 -9.23 -3.45
CA PHE A 14 -17.73 -9.40 -4.54
C PHE A 14 -17.14 -9.27 -5.95
N SER A 15 -15.95 -8.69 -6.11
CA SER A 15 -15.29 -8.52 -7.42
C SER A 15 -14.40 -9.71 -7.83
N ALA A 16 -14.27 -10.73 -6.97
CA ALA A 16 -13.41 -11.90 -7.20
C ALA A 16 -14.03 -12.99 -8.12
N GLN A 17 -15.30 -12.87 -8.54
CA GLN A 17 -16.02 -14.05 -9.07
C GLN A 17 -16.36 -14.07 -10.57
N SER A 18 -15.76 -13.22 -11.41
CA SER A 18 -15.92 -13.40 -12.87
C SER A 18 -14.78 -12.78 -13.68
N ASN A 19 -13.98 -13.63 -14.34
CA ASN A 19 -12.90 -13.33 -15.30
C ASN A 19 -11.70 -12.50 -14.82
N ASN A 20 -11.64 -12.12 -13.54
CA ASN A 20 -10.66 -11.19 -12.97
C ASN A 20 -9.52 -11.88 -12.20
N ASP A 21 -9.51 -13.21 -12.14
CA ASP A 21 -8.63 -14.01 -11.25
C ASP A 21 -7.14 -13.72 -11.45
N ILE A 22 -6.70 -13.50 -12.69
CA ILE A 22 -5.29 -13.22 -12.99
C ILE A 22 -4.88 -11.81 -12.55
N ALA A 23 -5.72 -10.80 -12.82
CA ALA A 23 -5.45 -9.42 -12.43
C ALA A 23 -5.51 -9.25 -10.90
N VAL A 24 -6.50 -9.87 -10.25
CA VAL A 24 -6.63 -9.91 -8.79
C VAL A 24 -5.43 -10.66 -8.17
N LYS A 25 -4.99 -11.77 -8.75
CA LYS A 25 -3.81 -12.50 -8.28
C LYS A 25 -2.53 -11.67 -8.42
N ASN A 26 -2.38 -10.91 -9.51
CA ASN A 26 -1.21 -10.05 -9.70
C ASN A 26 -1.17 -8.91 -8.66
N GLU A 27 -2.32 -8.29 -8.39
CA GLU A 27 -2.45 -7.28 -7.34
C GLU A 27 -2.13 -7.83 -5.95
N VAL A 28 -2.67 -8.99 -5.60
CA VAL A 28 -2.36 -9.66 -4.32
C VAL A 28 -0.88 -9.98 -4.22
N ASN A 29 -0.25 -10.47 -5.30
CA ASN A 29 1.18 -10.75 -5.31
C ASN A 29 2.02 -9.49 -5.10
N LEU A 30 1.74 -8.40 -5.81
CA LEU A 30 2.47 -7.14 -5.66
C LEU A 30 2.31 -6.57 -4.24
N PHE A 31 1.11 -6.69 -3.66
CA PHE A 31 0.88 -6.31 -2.28
C PHE A 31 1.69 -7.16 -1.29
N LEU A 32 1.74 -8.48 -1.50
CA LEU A 32 2.53 -9.40 -0.68
C LEU A 32 4.04 -9.11 -0.79
N GLU A 33 4.54 -8.81 -1.99
CA GLU A 33 5.94 -8.45 -2.21
C GLU A 33 6.32 -7.17 -1.46
N VAL A 34 5.48 -6.14 -1.49
CA VAL A 34 5.68 -4.91 -0.71
C VAL A 34 5.65 -5.21 0.79
N SER A 35 4.63 -5.92 1.27
CA SER A 35 4.50 -6.31 2.68
C SER A 35 5.71 -7.10 3.18
N GLU A 36 6.17 -8.10 2.42
CA GLU A 36 7.34 -8.91 2.74
C GLU A 36 8.61 -8.05 2.80
N CYS A 37 8.79 -7.11 1.87
CA CYS A 37 9.92 -6.19 1.93
C CYS A 37 9.86 -5.28 3.16
N LEU A 38 8.70 -4.69 3.46
CA LEU A 38 8.52 -3.80 4.61
C LEU A 38 8.82 -4.49 5.94
N ARG A 39 8.43 -5.78 6.08
CA ARG A 39 8.74 -6.60 7.27
C ARG A 39 10.23 -6.83 7.48
N ASN A 40 11.02 -6.75 6.42
CA ASN A 40 12.46 -6.99 6.46
C ASN A 40 13.27 -5.70 6.66
N ILE A 41 12.62 -4.53 6.81
CA ILE A 41 13.32 -3.29 7.12
C ILE A 41 13.95 -3.41 8.51
N PRO A 42 15.27 -3.14 8.67
CA PRO A 42 15.92 -3.27 9.96
C PRO A 42 15.32 -2.30 10.99
N SER A 43 14.95 -2.83 12.16
CA SER A 43 14.25 -2.09 13.22
C SER A 43 15.06 -0.97 13.87
N ASN A 44 16.35 -0.84 13.57
CA ASN A 44 17.15 0.32 13.97
C ASN A 44 16.89 1.56 13.08
N ASN A 45 16.23 1.41 11.93
CA ASN A 45 15.87 2.50 11.03
C ASN A 45 14.43 2.99 11.21
N ILE A 46 13.62 2.21 11.92
CA ILE A 46 12.23 2.51 12.23
C ILE A 46 12.18 2.64 13.74
N ASN A 47 11.70 3.75 14.29
CA ASN A 47 11.67 3.91 15.75
C ASN A 47 10.68 2.87 16.33
N ASP A 48 11.24 1.77 16.83
CA ASP A 48 10.62 0.43 16.96
C ASP A 48 9.40 0.37 17.90
N SER A 49 9.10 1.45 18.64
CA SER A 49 7.97 1.49 19.57
C SER A 49 6.64 1.92 18.97
N GLU A 50 6.64 2.54 17.79
CA GLU A 50 5.45 3.24 17.27
C GLU A 50 4.97 2.74 15.90
N TYR A 51 5.80 2.03 15.15
CA TYR A 51 5.50 1.69 13.75
C TYR A 51 5.57 0.18 13.50
N ASP A 52 4.40 -0.41 13.26
CA ASP A 52 4.26 -1.79 12.81
C ASP A 52 4.23 -1.89 11.27
N GLU A 53 4.28 -3.12 10.74
CA GLU A 53 4.20 -3.41 9.30
C GLU A 53 2.99 -2.73 8.64
N LEU A 54 1.84 -2.72 9.34
CA LEU A 54 0.60 -2.13 8.85
C LEU A 54 0.73 -0.61 8.70
N THR A 55 1.43 0.05 9.62
CA THR A 55 1.69 1.49 9.58
C THR A 55 2.61 1.85 8.41
N LEU A 56 3.67 1.07 8.19
CA LEU A 56 4.56 1.26 7.03
C LEU A 56 3.79 1.08 5.72
N LEU A 57 3.00 0.02 5.62
CA LEU A 57 2.19 -0.25 4.43
C LEU A 57 1.16 0.86 4.17
N THR A 58 0.48 1.32 5.24
CA THR A 58 -0.43 2.46 5.16
C THR A 58 0.29 3.71 4.67
N SER A 59 1.51 3.97 5.15
CA SER A 59 2.32 5.10 4.73
C SER A 59 2.68 5.07 3.24
N VAL A 60 2.98 3.87 2.71
CA VAL A 60 3.24 3.64 1.29
C VAL A 60 1.98 3.94 0.47
N ILE A 61 0.84 3.36 0.84
CA ILE A 61 -0.41 3.57 0.11
C ILE A 61 -0.80 5.06 0.13
N GLU A 62 -0.76 5.71 1.29
CA GLU A 62 -1.11 7.13 1.39
C GLU A 62 -0.20 8.00 0.53
N ASN A 63 1.12 7.81 0.57
CA ASN A 63 2.01 8.58 -0.29
C ASN A 63 1.75 8.34 -1.77
N LEU A 64 1.57 7.09 -2.20
CA LEU A 64 1.27 6.79 -3.58
C LEU A 64 -0.04 7.44 -4.04
N THR A 65 -1.08 7.45 -3.21
CA THR A 65 -2.34 8.14 -3.55
C THR A 65 -2.18 9.65 -3.63
N VAL A 66 -1.29 10.25 -2.84
CA VAL A 66 -0.95 11.67 -2.94
C VAL A 66 -0.15 11.96 -4.21
N GLU A 67 0.88 11.15 -4.50
CA GLU A 67 1.71 11.29 -5.70
C GLU A 67 0.90 11.11 -7.00
N LEU A 68 -0.09 10.21 -7.00
CA LEU A 68 -0.99 9.97 -8.13
C LEU A 68 -2.15 10.98 -8.18
N GLY A 69 -2.26 11.89 -7.20
CA GLY A 69 -3.28 12.93 -7.15
C GLY A 69 -4.69 12.43 -6.81
N THR A 70 -4.83 11.16 -6.40
CA THR A 70 -6.11 10.58 -5.95
C THR A 70 -6.44 10.93 -4.51
N ASN A 71 -5.46 11.40 -3.73
CA ASN A 71 -5.64 11.96 -2.40
C ASN A 71 -4.95 13.34 -2.30
N LYS A 72 -5.65 14.35 -1.77
CA LYS A 72 -5.09 15.70 -1.56
C LYS A 72 -4.75 15.99 -0.09
N ASN A 73 -5.13 15.09 0.81
CA ASN A 73 -4.95 15.22 2.24
C ASN A 73 -3.77 14.36 2.67
N GLU A 74 -2.57 14.90 2.52
CA GLU A 74 -1.32 14.26 2.92
C GLU A 74 -1.15 14.30 4.46
N GLN A 75 -0.86 13.15 5.05
CA GLN A 75 -0.40 13.07 6.44
C GLN A 75 1.12 13.13 6.48
N LYS A 76 1.68 14.19 7.10
CA LYS A 76 3.13 14.43 7.12
C LYS A 76 3.92 13.30 7.77
N GLU A 77 3.35 12.66 8.79
CA GLU A 77 3.96 11.51 9.48
C GLU A 77 4.22 10.35 8.51
N PHE A 78 3.27 10.06 7.64
CA PHE A 78 3.40 9.00 6.63
C PHE A 78 4.36 9.35 5.50
N ARG A 79 4.66 10.63 5.25
CA ARG A 79 5.74 11.01 4.34
C ARG A 79 7.11 10.55 4.84
N GLU A 80 7.40 10.72 6.12
CA GLU A 80 8.71 10.31 6.64
C GLU A 80 8.84 8.78 6.69
N LEU A 81 7.78 8.08 7.07
CA LEU A 81 7.75 6.61 7.03
C LEU A 81 7.86 6.09 5.59
N TYR A 82 7.18 6.72 4.64
CA TYR A 82 7.30 6.37 3.23
C TYR A 82 8.72 6.55 2.70
N LYS A 83 9.44 7.60 3.09
CA LYS A 83 10.84 7.78 2.66
C LYS A 83 11.73 6.63 3.15
N ILE A 84 11.53 6.18 4.39
CA ILE A 84 12.26 5.03 4.93
C ILE A 84 11.87 3.78 4.14
N ALA A 85 10.58 3.52 3.96
CA ALA A 85 10.08 2.40 3.18
C ALA A 85 10.63 2.39 1.74
N ALA A 86 10.61 3.54 1.05
CA ALA A 86 11.11 3.71 -0.30
C ALA A 86 12.63 3.53 -0.41
N GLN A 87 13.39 3.83 0.65
CA GLN A 87 14.82 3.58 0.67
C GLN A 87 15.16 2.09 0.68
N TYR A 88 14.35 1.26 1.36
CA TYR A 88 14.61 -0.19 1.49
C TYR A 88 13.86 -1.03 0.46
N CYS A 89 12.68 -0.58 0.03
CA CYS A 89 11.73 -1.33 -0.81
C CYS A 89 11.40 -0.59 -2.11
N GLU A 90 12.36 0.16 -2.66
CA GLU A 90 12.19 1.02 -3.85
C GLU A 90 11.56 0.24 -5.01
N LYS A 91 12.08 -0.95 -5.28
CA LYS A 91 11.68 -1.79 -6.42
C LYS A 91 10.23 -2.26 -6.26
N GLU A 92 9.89 -2.80 -5.11
CA GLU A 92 8.57 -3.34 -4.79
C GLU A 92 7.52 -2.22 -4.80
N ILE A 93 7.85 -1.07 -4.20
CA ILE A 93 6.99 0.12 -4.19
C ILE A 93 6.80 0.67 -5.61
N SER A 94 7.84 0.71 -6.43
CA SER A 94 7.75 1.18 -7.82
C SER A 94 6.85 0.28 -8.67
N ASN A 95 6.97 -1.04 -8.52
CA ASN A 95 6.09 -2.01 -9.19
C ASN A 95 4.64 -1.85 -8.73
N PHE A 96 4.42 -1.74 -7.43
CA PHE A 96 3.09 -1.51 -6.85
C PHE A 96 2.47 -0.19 -7.33
N LYS A 97 3.26 0.90 -7.39
CA LYS A 97 2.85 2.19 -7.94
C LYS A 97 2.45 2.11 -9.41
N ALA A 98 3.22 1.39 -10.22
CA ALA A 98 2.93 1.24 -11.64
C ALA A 98 1.57 0.56 -11.87
N GLU A 99 1.28 -0.49 -11.10
CA GLU A 99 -0.01 -1.17 -11.09
C GLU A 99 -1.14 -0.21 -10.65
N TYR A 100 -0.94 0.50 -9.55
CA TYR A 100 -1.93 1.45 -9.03
C TYR A 100 -2.24 2.57 -10.03
N LYS A 101 -1.21 3.13 -10.68
CA LYS A 101 -1.34 4.13 -11.74
C LYS A 101 -2.14 3.60 -12.93
N SER A 102 -1.91 2.35 -13.33
CA SER A 102 -2.62 1.72 -14.44
C SER A 102 -4.13 1.66 -14.20
N LYS A 103 -4.54 1.43 -12.94
CA LYS A 103 -5.95 1.40 -12.52
C LYS A 103 -6.58 2.77 -12.41
N VAL A 104 -5.83 3.78 -11.98
CA VAL A 104 -6.33 5.17 -11.88
C VAL A 104 -6.50 5.82 -13.26
N SER A 105 -5.73 5.36 -14.25
CA SER A 105 -5.73 5.92 -15.61
C SER A 105 -6.72 5.23 -16.57
N ASN A 106 -7.35 4.14 -16.15
CA ASN A 106 -8.42 3.42 -16.87
C ASN A 106 -9.79 3.77 -16.29
#